data_AF-A0A2N1TZ91-F1
#
_entry.id   AF-A0A2N1TZ91-F1
#
_cell.length_a   1.000
_cell.length_b   1.000
_cell.length_c   1.000
_cell.angle_alpha   90.00
_cell.angle_beta   90.00
_cell.angle_gamma   90.00
#
_symmetry.space_group_name_H-M   'P 1'
#
loop_
_entity.id
_entity.type
_entity.pdbx_description
1 polymer ?
#
loop_
_entity_poly.entity_id
_entity_poly.type
_entity_poly.pdbx_seq_one_letter_code
_entity_poly.pdbx_strand_id
1 'polypeptide(L)'
;MCISPRFAGRLMLLLAFLLLLFSFADTATALPRVQGMEELEELQEEISLLNLLRGLYLSEDQITQICEIAVEADNVVKSTASPILRDKEVIVATFADLRNRLFQAPGQETPSQQKAQQINDRLKEAQENVREHLGKLETRLARVMTSAQLEIIEGFVPCLIPPRDLKNPVRVGQAGAAEGPLARMTELIYATPEDVWNERKMILLGKVVEKIEEESGKLSDSMRSDLLNRLTATAKKIRAIDQVDFALKKGDLADELLLIDHTRRGASGQKALGKVGKWFLSETALRILPRWKDAMAAGMDQVTEADSTGDDFRIEPNTAQMADRLKNTLARLYRKGGKKKGLPPLEQLQNRIDMAEKSKDPMKLAHAVMETIDSLASAGIARQNINKALVQLIRGVSKHLKLPLINEKHDPYGFFAELKKAQDAPSPEEAFQGLRKLADMIVRFKKL
;
A
#
# COMPACT_ATOMS: atom_id res chain seq x y z
N MET A 1 22.29 -46.00 -30.40
CA MET A 1 21.75 -46.01 -29.02
C MET A 1 20.24 -46.19 -29.10
N CYS A 2 19.72 -47.35 -28.72
CA CYS A 2 18.29 -47.65 -28.77
C CYS A 2 17.63 -47.20 -27.46
N ILE A 3 16.75 -46.20 -27.54
CA ILE A 3 15.99 -45.72 -26.37
C ILE A 3 14.88 -46.72 -26.06
N SER A 4 14.81 -47.15 -24.80
CA SER A 4 13.83 -48.11 -24.30
C SER A 4 12.39 -47.63 -24.52
N PRO A 5 11.47 -48.48 -25.02
CA PRO A 5 10.07 -48.11 -25.28
C PRO A 5 9.32 -47.70 -24.00
N ARG A 6 9.83 -48.07 -22.81
CA ARG A 6 9.28 -47.63 -21.51
C ARG A 6 9.63 -46.18 -21.17
N PHE A 7 10.69 -45.63 -21.75
CA PHE A 7 11.10 -44.24 -21.56
C PHE A 7 10.28 -43.29 -22.45
N ALA A 8 10.01 -43.71 -23.69
CA ALA A 8 9.15 -42.97 -24.62
C ALA A 8 7.70 -42.85 -24.11
N GLY A 9 7.17 -43.92 -23.50
CA GLY A 9 5.82 -43.91 -22.91
C GLY A 9 5.68 -42.95 -21.72
N ARG A 10 6.70 -42.83 -20.86
CA ARG A 10 6.68 -41.92 -19.70
C ARG A 10 6.90 -40.46 -20.10
N LEU A 11 7.69 -40.21 -21.16
CA LEU A 11 7.89 -38.87 -21.71
C LEU A 11 6.61 -38.34 -22.39
N MET A 12 5.90 -39.18 -23.14
CA MET A 12 4.60 -38.84 -23.74
C MET A 12 3.52 -38.53 -22.69
N LEU A 13 3.50 -39.28 -21.58
CA LEU A 13 2.53 -39.05 -20.49
C LEU A 13 2.83 -37.76 -19.71
N LEU A 14 4.11 -37.42 -19.52
CA LEU A 14 4.51 -36.13 -18.95
C LEU A 14 4.23 -34.95 -19.89
N LEU A 15 4.41 -35.13 -21.20
CA LEU A 15 4.10 -34.08 -22.19
C LEU A 15 2.58 -33.85 -22.32
N ALA A 16 1.78 -34.93 -22.28
CA ALA A 16 0.32 -34.83 -22.31
C ALA A 16 -0.24 -34.20 -21.02
N PHE A 17 0.36 -34.46 -19.86
CA PHE A 17 -0.03 -33.83 -18.58
C PHE A 17 0.41 -32.37 -18.51
N LEU A 18 1.55 -32.00 -19.10
CA LEU A 18 1.97 -30.60 -19.25
C LEU A 18 1.08 -29.82 -20.21
N LEU A 19 0.64 -30.44 -21.32
CA LEU A 19 -0.28 -29.81 -22.28
C LEU A 19 -1.70 -29.63 -21.71
N LEU A 20 -2.16 -30.53 -20.83
CA LEU A 20 -3.46 -30.41 -20.14
C LEU A 20 -3.48 -29.35 -19.04
N LEU A 21 -2.33 -29.06 -18.41
CA LEU A 21 -2.21 -27.98 -17.41
C LEU A 21 -2.10 -26.58 -18.05
N PHE A 22 -1.76 -26.48 -19.34
CA PHE A 22 -1.74 -25.21 -20.08
C PHE A 22 -3.08 -24.84 -20.73
N SER A 23 -4.11 -25.71 -20.72
CA SER A 23 -5.41 -25.42 -21.32
C SER A 23 -6.48 -24.86 -20.37
N PHE A 24 -6.17 -24.62 -19.09
CA PHE A 24 -7.14 -24.09 -18.11
C PHE A 24 -6.75 -22.75 -17.44
N ALA A 25 -5.70 -22.08 -17.92
CA ALA A 25 -5.35 -20.73 -17.49
C ALA A 25 -5.09 -19.85 -18.73
N ASP A 26 -6.18 -19.29 -19.26
CA ASP A 26 -6.28 -18.09 -20.11
C ASP A 26 -7.33 -18.26 -21.21
N THR A 27 -8.59 -18.30 -20.81
CA THR A 27 -9.60 -17.52 -21.54
C THR A 27 -9.69 -16.15 -20.89
N ALA A 28 -8.58 -15.42 -20.86
CA ALA A 28 -8.66 -13.97 -20.85
C ALA A 28 -9.26 -13.60 -22.21
N THR A 29 -10.56 -13.38 -22.24
CA THR A 29 -11.16 -12.59 -23.30
C THR A 29 -10.41 -11.26 -23.31
N ALA A 30 -9.53 -11.08 -24.30
CA ALA A 30 -8.93 -9.80 -24.57
C ALA A 30 -10.11 -8.85 -24.85
N LEU A 31 -10.49 -8.06 -23.84
CA LEU A 31 -11.43 -6.97 -24.01
C LEU A 31 -10.93 -6.14 -25.20
N PRO A 32 -11.81 -5.78 -26.15
CA PRO A 32 -11.40 -4.93 -27.26
C PRO A 32 -10.74 -3.68 -26.69
N ARG A 33 -9.54 -3.34 -27.18
CA ARG A 33 -8.89 -2.06 -26.90
C ARG A 33 -9.90 -0.96 -27.26
N VAL A 34 -10.52 -0.36 -26.25
CA VAL A 34 -11.51 0.69 -26.44
C VAL A 34 -10.74 1.93 -26.92
N GLN A 35 -10.95 2.33 -28.17
CA GLN A 35 -10.49 3.62 -28.67
C GLN A 35 -11.00 4.73 -27.74
N GLY A 36 -10.11 5.59 -27.25
CA GLY A 36 -10.41 6.63 -26.24
C GLY A 36 -9.80 6.40 -24.85
N MET A 37 -9.21 5.22 -24.59
CA MET A 37 -8.45 4.97 -23.35
C MET A 37 -7.17 5.82 -23.25
N GLU A 38 -6.51 6.10 -24.37
CA GLU A 38 -5.27 6.90 -24.40
C GLU A 38 -5.52 8.35 -23.94
N GLU A 39 -6.61 8.98 -24.39
CA GLU A 39 -6.99 10.34 -23.95
C GLU A 39 -7.30 10.37 -22.45
N LEU A 40 -7.94 9.33 -21.91
CA LEU A 40 -8.26 9.22 -20.49
C LEU A 40 -7.00 9.03 -19.63
N GLU A 41 -6.06 8.21 -20.10
CA GLU A 41 -4.75 8.00 -19.46
C GLU A 41 -3.94 9.30 -19.45
N GLU A 42 -3.89 10.03 -20.57
CA GLU A 42 -3.24 11.35 -20.65
C GLU A 42 -3.87 12.34 -19.66
N LEU A 43 -5.20 12.44 -19.62
CA LEU A 43 -5.90 13.34 -18.70
C LEU A 43 -5.63 12.97 -17.24
N GLN A 44 -5.57 11.67 -16.93
CA GLN A 44 -5.25 11.19 -15.59
C GLN A 44 -3.84 11.57 -15.15
N GLU A 45 -2.86 11.47 -16.05
CA GLU A 45 -1.49 11.90 -15.79
C GLU A 45 -1.40 13.41 -15.58
N GLU A 46 -2.08 14.21 -16.43
CA GLU A 46 -2.13 15.67 -16.29
C GLU A 46 -2.73 16.09 -14.94
N ILE A 47 -3.88 15.52 -14.57
CA ILE A 47 -4.53 15.80 -13.28
C ILE A 47 -3.61 15.40 -12.12
N SER A 48 -2.96 14.24 -12.22
CA SER A 48 -2.05 13.77 -11.17
C SER A 48 -0.84 14.68 -11.01
N LEU A 49 -0.24 15.14 -12.12
CA LEU A 49 0.87 16.08 -12.09
C LEU A 49 0.44 17.44 -11.52
N LEU A 50 -0.73 17.96 -11.90
CA LEU A 50 -1.28 19.21 -11.34
C LEU A 50 -1.54 19.10 -9.83
N ASN A 51 -2.02 17.95 -9.37
CA ASN A 51 -2.21 17.67 -7.93
C ASN A 51 -0.86 17.65 -7.19
N LEU A 52 0.19 17.08 -7.79
CA LEU A 52 1.54 17.11 -7.24
C LEU A 52 2.10 18.55 -7.19
N LEU A 53 2.00 19.30 -8.28
CA LEU A 53 2.51 20.68 -8.37
C LEU A 53 1.89 21.59 -7.31
N ARG A 54 0.58 21.44 -7.05
CA ARG A 54 -0.13 22.16 -5.97
C ARG A 54 0.48 21.90 -4.59
N GLY A 55 0.93 20.67 -4.34
CA GLY A 55 1.51 20.28 -3.05
C GLY A 55 2.97 20.69 -2.84
N LEU A 56 3.69 21.07 -3.91
CA LEU A 56 5.13 21.33 -3.84
C LEU A 56 5.51 22.79 -3.56
N TYR A 57 4.59 23.74 -3.73
CA TYR A 57 4.83 25.17 -3.49
C TYR A 57 6.16 25.65 -4.10
N LEU A 58 6.36 25.34 -5.38
CA LEU A 58 7.58 25.71 -6.10
C LEU A 58 7.71 27.23 -6.19
N SER A 59 8.91 27.75 -5.92
CA SER A 59 9.22 29.16 -6.21
C SER A 59 9.32 29.42 -7.71
N GLU A 60 9.25 30.69 -8.11
CA GLU A 60 9.36 31.11 -9.52
C GLU A 60 10.69 30.68 -10.17
N ASP A 61 11.78 30.75 -9.42
CA ASP A 61 13.09 30.28 -9.85
C ASP A 61 13.11 28.76 -10.04
N GLN A 62 12.56 28.01 -9.06
CA GLN A 62 12.46 26.55 -9.15
C GLN A 62 11.64 26.10 -10.36
N ILE A 63 10.44 26.66 -10.57
CA ILE A 63 9.60 26.25 -11.70
C ILE A 63 10.26 26.60 -13.05
N THR A 64 11.00 27.70 -13.12
CA THR A 64 11.74 28.08 -14.33
C THR A 64 12.84 27.07 -14.65
N GLN A 65 13.66 26.70 -13.67
CA GLN A 65 14.71 25.69 -13.84
C GLN A 65 14.12 24.31 -14.18
N ILE A 66 12.99 23.93 -13.57
CA ILE A 66 12.31 22.67 -13.85
C ILE A 66 11.79 22.63 -15.30
N CYS A 67 11.20 23.73 -15.80
CA CYS A 67 10.78 23.84 -17.21
C CYS A 67 11.96 23.65 -18.18
N GLU A 68 13.10 24.29 -17.92
CA GLU A 68 14.29 24.16 -18.76
C GLU A 68 14.81 22.71 -18.80
N ILE A 69 14.83 22.05 -17.63
CA ILE A 69 15.22 20.64 -17.53
C ILE A 69 14.24 19.73 -18.29
N ALA A 70 12.93 19.99 -18.23
CA ALA A 70 11.93 19.23 -18.96
C ALA A 70 12.09 19.36 -20.49
N VAL A 71 12.38 20.58 -20.98
CA VAL A 71 12.69 20.83 -22.41
C VAL A 71 13.96 20.08 -22.83
N GLU A 72 14.99 20.08 -21.99
CA GLU A 72 16.23 19.35 -22.26
C GLU A 72 15.99 17.83 -22.31
N ALA A 73 15.16 17.29 -21.42
CA ALA A 73 14.78 15.88 -21.43
C ALA A 73 14.05 15.49 -22.72
N ASP A 74 13.09 16.30 -23.17
CA ASP A 74 12.40 16.09 -24.44
C ASP A 74 13.35 16.14 -25.64
N ASN A 75 14.30 17.09 -25.64
CA ASN A 75 15.33 17.17 -26.69
C ASN A 75 16.24 15.94 -26.71
N VAL A 76 16.62 15.38 -25.55
CA VAL A 76 17.38 14.14 -25.43
C VAL A 76 16.60 12.97 -26.02
N VAL A 77 15.32 12.83 -25.67
CA VAL A 77 14.45 11.78 -26.20
C VAL A 77 14.31 11.94 -27.71
N LYS A 78 14.00 13.14 -28.22
CA LYS A 78 13.83 13.40 -29.65
C LYS A 78 15.12 13.19 -30.44
N SER A 79 16.26 13.69 -29.97
CA SER A 79 17.53 13.54 -30.69
C SER A 79 17.99 12.09 -30.78
N THR A 80 17.70 11.27 -29.76
CA THR A 80 18.08 9.85 -29.72
C THR A 80 17.05 8.93 -30.37
N ALA A 81 15.75 9.24 -30.24
CA ALA A 81 14.66 8.44 -30.79
C ALA A 81 14.35 8.76 -32.26
N SER A 82 14.56 10.01 -32.72
CA SER A 82 14.24 10.40 -34.10
C SER A 82 14.99 9.58 -35.17
N PRO A 83 16.29 9.27 -35.02
CA PRO A 83 16.99 8.38 -35.96
C PRO A 83 16.38 6.98 -36.02
N ILE A 84 15.94 6.43 -34.88
CA ILE A 84 15.29 5.12 -34.80
C ILE A 84 13.90 5.14 -35.41
N LEU A 85 13.13 6.19 -35.14
CA LEU A 85 11.76 6.35 -35.63
C LEU A 85 11.72 6.59 -37.15
N ARG A 86 12.78 7.14 -37.75
CA ARG A 86 12.92 7.22 -39.22
C ARG A 86 12.97 5.83 -39.86
N ASP A 87 13.53 4.85 -39.16
CA ASP A 87 13.62 3.46 -39.62
C ASP A 87 12.45 2.60 -39.13
N LYS A 88 11.38 3.20 -38.58
CA LYS A 88 10.23 2.48 -37.98
C LYS A 88 9.68 1.40 -38.91
N GLU A 89 9.50 1.71 -40.19
CA GLU A 89 8.97 0.75 -41.18
C GLU A 89 9.91 -0.45 -41.38
N VAL A 90 11.22 -0.20 -41.43
CA VAL A 90 12.26 -1.24 -41.56
C VAL A 90 12.31 -2.11 -40.30
N ILE A 91 12.22 -1.50 -39.13
CA ILE A 91 12.18 -2.18 -37.83
C ILE A 91 10.95 -3.09 -37.75
N VAL A 92 9.77 -2.56 -38.04
CA VAL A 92 8.50 -3.31 -38.04
C VAL A 92 8.55 -4.45 -39.05
N ALA A 93 9.03 -4.19 -40.27
CA ALA A 93 9.16 -5.21 -41.30
C ALA A 93 10.13 -6.33 -40.87
N THR A 94 11.25 -5.99 -40.23
CA THR A 94 12.24 -6.97 -39.76
C THR A 94 11.69 -7.85 -38.64
N PHE A 95 10.99 -7.26 -37.66
CA PHE A 95 10.33 -8.04 -36.61
C PHE A 95 9.14 -8.86 -37.13
N ALA A 96 8.41 -8.35 -38.12
CA ALA A 96 7.34 -9.09 -38.79
C ALA A 96 7.89 -10.29 -39.58
N ASP A 97 9.01 -10.14 -40.30
CA ASP A 97 9.70 -11.25 -40.98
C ASP A 97 10.16 -12.30 -39.97
N LEU A 98 10.80 -11.90 -38.87
CA LEU A 98 11.15 -12.84 -37.79
C LEU A 98 9.91 -13.57 -37.24
N ARG A 99 8.85 -12.84 -36.88
CA ARG A 99 7.60 -13.43 -36.39
C ARG A 99 7.04 -14.46 -37.38
N ASN A 100 7.01 -14.13 -38.67
CA ASN A 100 6.47 -15.00 -39.69
C ASN A 100 7.34 -16.27 -39.87
N ARG A 101 8.67 -16.17 -39.74
CA ARG A 101 9.56 -17.34 -39.80
C ARG A 101 9.52 -18.22 -38.56
N LEU A 102 9.17 -17.69 -37.40
CA LEU A 102 8.95 -18.48 -36.19
C LEU A 102 7.76 -19.45 -36.30
N PHE A 103 6.86 -19.27 -37.29
CA PHE A 103 5.81 -20.25 -37.61
C PHE A 103 6.28 -21.38 -38.55
N GLN A 104 7.52 -21.34 -39.05
CA GLN A 104 8.07 -22.34 -39.95
C GLN A 104 8.84 -23.43 -39.18
N ALA A 105 9.47 -24.37 -39.90
CA ALA A 105 10.27 -25.41 -39.28
C ALA A 105 11.48 -24.82 -38.52
N PRO A 106 11.83 -25.34 -37.33
CA PRO A 106 12.94 -24.83 -36.54
C PRO A 106 14.26 -24.74 -37.32
N GLY A 107 14.96 -23.61 -37.20
CA GLY A 107 16.23 -23.31 -37.87
C GLY A 107 16.09 -22.43 -39.12
N GLN A 108 14.88 -22.27 -39.69
CA GLN A 108 14.63 -21.41 -40.86
C GLN A 108 14.61 -19.90 -40.51
N GLU A 109 14.44 -19.57 -39.23
CA GLU A 109 14.43 -18.22 -38.67
C GLU A 109 15.83 -17.59 -38.53
N THR A 110 16.90 -18.40 -38.55
CA THR A 110 18.28 -17.97 -38.22
C THR A 110 18.72 -16.67 -38.93
N PRO A 111 18.48 -16.48 -40.24
CA PRO A 111 18.86 -15.23 -40.92
C PRO A 111 18.02 -14.01 -40.48
N SER A 112 16.74 -14.19 -40.20
CA SER A 112 15.87 -13.11 -39.68
C SER A 112 16.17 -12.79 -38.23
N GLN A 113 16.53 -13.81 -37.45
CA GLN A 113 16.92 -13.66 -36.07
C GLN A 113 18.18 -12.80 -35.94
N GLN A 114 19.19 -13.02 -36.79
CA GLN A 114 20.41 -12.18 -36.79
C GLN A 114 20.10 -10.72 -37.12
N LYS A 115 19.24 -10.45 -38.11
CA LYS A 115 18.83 -9.08 -38.47
C LYS A 115 18.02 -8.41 -37.36
N ALA A 116 17.05 -9.13 -36.79
CA ALA A 116 16.25 -8.64 -35.67
C ALA A 116 17.11 -8.40 -34.42
N GLN A 117 18.11 -9.24 -34.18
CA GLN A 117 19.07 -9.08 -33.08
C GLN A 117 19.87 -7.78 -33.23
N GLN A 118 20.43 -7.50 -34.42
CA GLN A 118 21.16 -6.24 -34.68
C GLN A 118 20.28 -5.00 -34.46
N ILE A 119 19.03 -5.04 -34.91
CA ILE A 119 18.07 -3.95 -34.67
C ILE A 119 17.77 -3.82 -33.18
N ASN A 120 17.51 -4.93 -32.49
CA ASN A 120 17.24 -4.94 -31.07
C ASN A 120 18.43 -4.40 -30.24
N ASP A 121 19.66 -4.72 -30.61
CA ASP A 121 20.86 -4.23 -29.93
C ASP A 121 21.02 -2.71 -30.13
N ARG A 122 20.78 -2.20 -31.34
CA ARG A 122 20.74 -0.74 -31.60
C ARG A 122 19.64 -0.03 -30.82
N LEU A 123 18.45 -0.64 -30.72
CA LEU A 123 17.33 -0.10 -29.93
C LEU A 123 17.71 -0.04 -28.45
N LYS A 124 18.35 -1.09 -27.92
CA LYS A 124 18.83 -1.13 -26.53
C LYS A 124 19.88 -0.06 -26.27
N GLU A 125 20.89 0.05 -27.14
CA GLU A 125 21.96 1.06 -27.01
C GLU A 125 21.37 2.48 -26.97
N ALA A 126 20.42 2.78 -27.85
CA ALA A 126 19.75 4.07 -27.84
C ALA A 126 18.88 4.30 -26.60
N GLN A 127 18.16 3.28 -26.13
CA GLN A 127 17.40 3.35 -24.88
C GLN A 127 18.32 3.57 -23.68
N GLU A 128 19.49 2.93 -23.65
CA GLU A 128 20.51 3.11 -22.62
C GLU A 128 21.06 4.53 -22.63
N ASN A 129 21.38 5.06 -23.81
CA ASN A 129 21.85 6.44 -23.97
C ASN A 129 20.80 7.45 -23.47
N VAL A 130 19.52 7.29 -23.84
CA VAL A 130 18.43 8.15 -23.32
C VAL A 130 18.37 8.05 -21.80
N ARG A 131 18.38 6.83 -21.26
CA ARG A 131 18.23 6.60 -19.81
C ARG A 131 19.37 7.21 -19.01
N GLU A 132 20.60 7.12 -19.50
CA GLU A 132 21.77 7.73 -18.86
C GLU A 132 21.62 9.25 -18.79
N HIS A 133 21.22 9.88 -19.90
CA HIS A 133 21.00 11.33 -19.95
C HIS A 133 19.84 11.77 -19.05
N LEU A 134 18.71 11.05 -19.09
CA LEU A 134 17.58 11.32 -18.20
C LEU A 134 17.97 11.14 -16.72
N GLY A 135 18.83 10.18 -16.38
CA GLY A 135 19.36 10.02 -15.02
C GLY A 135 20.23 11.19 -14.56
N LYS A 136 21.02 11.79 -15.46
CA LYS A 136 21.77 13.02 -15.18
C LYS A 136 20.82 14.21 -14.98
N LEU A 137 19.78 14.32 -15.80
CA LEU A 137 18.76 15.36 -15.67
C LEU A 137 17.94 15.21 -14.39
N GLU A 138 17.58 13.99 -14.01
CA GLU A 138 16.91 13.71 -12.73
C GLU A 138 17.78 14.13 -11.54
N THR A 139 19.08 13.87 -11.60
CA THR A 139 20.02 14.33 -10.57
C THR A 139 20.09 15.85 -10.50
N ARG A 140 20.04 16.55 -11.64
CA ARG A 140 19.99 18.01 -11.69
C ARG A 140 18.68 18.55 -11.14
N LEU A 141 17.57 17.95 -11.55
CA LEU A 141 16.22 18.28 -11.09
C LEU A 141 16.08 18.14 -9.57
N ALA A 142 16.61 17.07 -9.00
CA ALA A 142 16.58 16.86 -7.55
C ALA A 142 17.34 17.94 -6.77
N ARG A 143 18.35 18.59 -7.36
CA ARG A 143 19.09 19.70 -6.73
C ARG A 143 18.33 21.03 -6.76
N VAL A 144 17.37 21.19 -7.67
CA VAL A 144 16.48 22.36 -7.72
C VAL A 144 15.48 22.32 -6.56
N MET A 145 15.15 21.12 -6.09
CA MET A 145 14.14 20.88 -5.05
C MET A 145 14.77 20.84 -3.65
N THR A 146 13.98 21.23 -2.66
CA THR A 146 14.34 21.05 -1.24
C THR A 146 14.13 19.59 -0.83
N SER A 147 14.81 19.16 0.25
CA SER A 147 14.61 17.82 0.83
C SER A 147 13.14 17.54 1.16
N ALA A 148 12.41 18.55 1.65
CA ALA A 148 10.99 18.46 1.92
C ALA A 148 10.15 18.20 0.66
N GLN A 149 10.42 18.89 -0.44
CA GLN A 149 9.74 18.69 -1.72
C GLN A 149 10.05 17.30 -2.31
N LEU A 150 11.29 16.82 -2.16
CA LEU A 150 11.67 15.47 -2.58
C LEU A 150 10.90 14.40 -1.79
N GLU A 151 10.75 14.56 -0.47
CA GLU A 151 9.93 13.66 0.35
C GLU A 151 8.45 13.65 -0.07
N ILE A 152 7.88 14.81 -0.44
CA ILE A 152 6.51 14.89 -0.98
C ILE A 152 6.38 14.07 -2.26
N ILE A 153 7.35 14.20 -3.18
CA ILE A 153 7.36 13.45 -4.45
C ILE A 153 7.50 11.94 -4.19
N GLU A 154 8.37 11.55 -3.25
CA GLU A 154 8.55 10.16 -2.87
C GLU A 154 7.29 9.55 -2.23
N GLY A 155 6.57 10.33 -1.41
CA GLY A 155 5.29 9.93 -0.80
C GLY A 155 4.08 10.02 -1.74
N PHE A 156 4.21 10.68 -2.90
CA PHE A 156 3.07 10.97 -3.77
C PHE A 156 2.46 9.70 -4.38
N VAL A 157 1.13 9.64 -4.34
CA VAL A 157 0.29 8.62 -4.97
C VAL A 157 -0.55 9.29 -6.06
N PRO A 158 -0.42 8.90 -7.34
CA PRO A 158 -1.24 9.44 -8.42
C PRO A 158 -2.73 9.33 -8.10
N CYS A 159 -3.45 10.44 -8.21
CA CYS A 159 -4.86 10.50 -7.89
C CYS A 159 -5.58 11.48 -8.84
N LEU A 160 -6.75 11.06 -9.32
CA LEU A 160 -7.67 11.91 -10.09
C LEU A 160 -8.37 12.92 -9.19
N ILE A 161 -8.75 12.49 -7.98
CA ILE A 161 -9.44 13.34 -7.01
C ILE A 161 -8.41 13.75 -5.95
N PRO A 162 -8.08 15.04 -5.83
CA PRO A 162 -7.11 15.49 -4.83
C PRO A 162 -7.60 15.18 -3.41
N PRO A 163 -6.70 14.83 -2.48
CA PRO A 163 -7.05 14.72 -1.06
C PRO A 163 -7.50 16.09 -0.53
N ARG A 164 -8.53 16.09 0.34
CA ARG A 164 -9.22 17.32 0.78
C ARG A 164 -8.37 18.29 1.60
N ASP A 165 -7.22 17.86 2.12
CA ASP A 165 -6.39 18.60 3.07
C ASP A 165 -5.20 19.37 2.44
N LEU A 166 -5.22 19.67 1.13
CA LEU A 166 -4.12 20.40 0.46
C LEU A 166 -3.87 21.82 0.99
N LYS A 167 -4.77 22.42 1.77
CA LYS A 167 -4.56 23.73 2.42
C LYS A 167 -3.59 23.68 3.60
N ASN A 168 -3.39 22.51 4.20
CA ASN A 168 -2.41 22.26 5.26
C ASN A 168 -1.59 21.03 4.85
N PRO A 169 -0.62 21.17 3.91
CA PRO A 169 0.35 20.10 3.74
C PRO A 169 0.94 19.83 5.12
N VAL A 170 0.94 18.57 5.56
CA VAL A 170 1.72 18.15 6.73
C VAL A 170 3.11 18.75 6.51
N ARG A 171 3.48 19.72 7.36
CA ARG A 171 4.70 20.52 7.20
C ARG A 171 5.90 19.59 7.22
N VAL A 172 6.36 19.20 6.04
CA VAL A 172 7.59 18.45 5.85
C VAL A 172 8.73 19.38 6.30
N GLY A 173 9.39 19.04 7.40
CA GLY A 173 10.34 19.91 8.11
C GLY A 173 10.06 20.09 9.61
N GLN A 174 8.92 19.59 10.13
CA GLN A 174 8.79 19.35 11.57
C GLN A 174 9.30 17.94 11.89
N ALA A 175 10.26 17.87 12.81
CA ALA A 175 11.02 16.68 13.22
C ALA A 175 10.30 15.34 12.96
N GLY A 176 10.83 14.57 12.01
CA GLY A 176 10.77 13.11 11.99
C GLY A 176 9.42 12.45 12.27
N ALA A 177 8.30 13.08 11.91
CA ALA A 177 7.03 12.38 11.87
C ALA A 177 7.10 11.48 10.64
N ALA A 178 7.76 10.33 10.77
CA ALA A 178 7.73 9.30 9.75
C ALA A 178 6.24 8.94 9.57
N GLU A 179 5.62 9.48 8.54
CA GLU A 179 4.24 9.25 8.16
C GLU A 179 4.28 8.47 6.84
N GLY A 180 4.43 7.15 6.98
CA GLY A 180 4.49 6.23 5.87
C GLY A 180 4.12 4.81 6.30
N PRO A 181 3.88 3.89 5.35
CA PRO A 181 3.55 2.49 5.66
C PRO A 181 4.56 1.82 6.62
N LEU A 182 5.82 2.21 6.52
CA LEU A 182 6.93 1.68 7.34
C LEU A 182 6.90 2.20 8.76
N ALA A 183 6.68 3.50 8.92
CA ALA A 183 6.55 4.10 10.24
C ALA A 183 5.35 3.54 11.00
N ARG A 184 4.24 3.29 10.28
CA ARG A 184 3.09 2.55 10.83
C ARG A 184 3.47 1.11 11.21
N MET A 185 4.33 0.45 10.44
CA MET A 185 4.81 -0.89 10.78
C MET A 185 5.67 -0.87 12.05
N THR A 186 6.60 0.08 12.15
CA THR A 186 7.45 0.29 13.35
C THR A 186 6.60 0.58 14.59
N GLU A 187 5.60 1.45 14.44
CA GLU A 187 4.56 1.71 15.45
C GLU A 187 3.83 0.44 15.87
N LEU A 188 3.33 -0.35 14.91
CA LEU A 188 2.64 -1.60 15.20
C LEU A 188 3.54 -2.59 15.94
N ILE A 189 4.81 -2.75 15.54
CA ILE A 189 5.78 -3.61 16.22
C ILE A 189 5.96 -3.17 17.68
N TYR A 190 6.09 -1.86 17.91
CA TYR A 190 6.26 -1.27 19.24
C TYR A 190 5.02 -1.43 20.13
N ALA A 191 3.83 -1.16 19.61
CA ALA A 191 2.57 -1.19 20.37
C ALA A 191 2.04 -2.60 20.67
N THR A 192 2.57 -3.62 20.00
CA THR A 192 2.05 -4.98 20.13
C THR A 192 2.38 -5.58 21.51
N PRO A 193 1.40 -6.20 22.19
CA PRO A 193 1.65 -6.90 23.46
C PRO A 193 2.63 -8.07 23.30
N GLU A 194 3.36 -8.43 24.36
CA GLU A 194 4.42 -9.45 24.28
C GLU A 194 3.90 -10.85 23.90
N ASP A 195 2.74 -11.24 24.41
CA ASP A 195 2.10 -12.52 24.06
C ASP A 195 1.65 -12.53 22.59
N VAL A 196 1.01 -11.43 22.13
CA VAL A 196 0.57 -11.28 20.74
C VAL A 196 1.77 -11.26 19.78
N TRP A 197 2.85 -10.58 20.18
CA TRP A 197 4.09 -10.55 19.43
C TRP A 197 4.68 -11.95 19.27
N ASN A 198 4.77 -12.71 20.35
CA ASN A 198 5.33 -14.05 20.31
C ASN A 198 4.48 -15.02 19.48
N GLU A 199 3.15 -14.87 19.48
CA GLU A 199 2.24 -15.65 18.65
C GLU A 199 2.31 -15.24 17.17
N ARG A 200 2.43 -13.94 16.84
CA ARG A 200 2.15 -13.43 15.49
C ARG A 200 3.31 -12.78 14.74
N LYS A 201 4.47 -12.59 15.35
CA LYS A 201 5.61 -11.89 14.72
C LYS A 201 5.98 -12.45 13.34
N MET A 202 5.90 -13.77 13.15
CA MET A 202 6.24 -14.39 11.86
C MET A 202 5.23 -14.07 10.76
N ILE A 203 3.95 -13.91 11.11
CA ILE A 203 2.91 -13.50 10.16
C ILE A 203 3.15 -12.05 9.74
N LEU A 204 3.40 -11.18 10.73
CA LEU A 204 3.68 -9.77 10.51
C LEU A 204 4.91 -9.57 9.61
N LEU A 205 6.04 -10.15 10.00
CA LEU A 205 7.30 -10.01 9.27
C LEU A 205 7.24 -10.72 7.91
N GLY A 206 6.51 -11.84 7.82
CA GLY A 206 6.26 -12.53 6.55
C GLY A 206 5.55 -11.66 5.53
N LYS A 207 4.53 -10.90 5.95
CA LYS A 207 3.84 -9.94 5.07
C LYS A 207 4.73 -8.78 4.62
N VAL A 208 5.68 -8.35 5.46
CA VAL A 208 6.68 -7.36 5.06
C VAL A 208 7.58 -7.92 3.96
N VAL A 209 8.02 -9.18 4.10
CA VAL A 209 8.83 -9.87 3.09
C VAL A 209 8.05 -10.06 1.79
N GLU A 210 6.80 -10.51 1.84
CA GLU A 210 5.93 -10.65 0.67
C GLU A 210 5.80 -9.33 -0.10
N LYS A 211 5.58 -8.23 0.61
CA LYS A 211 5.51 -6.91 -0.01
C LYS A 211 6.84 -6.49 -0.66
N ILE A 212 7.97 -6.81 -0.03
CA ILE A 212 9.28 -6.57 -0.62
C ILE A 212 9.47 -7.42 -1.89
N GLU A 213 9.03 -8.68 -1.90
CA GLU A 213 9.06 -9.54 -3.08
C GLU A 213 8.15 -9.04 -4.21
N GLU A 214 7.00 -8.45 -3.90
CA GLU A 214 6.12 -7.79 -4.87
C GLU A 214 6.81 -6.60 -5.56
N GLU A 215 7.56 -5.81 -4.79
CA GLU A 215 8.21 -4.58 -5.29
C GLU A 215 9.58 -4.82 -5.94
N SER A 216 10.35 -5.79 -5.45
CA SER A 216 11.74 -6.06 -5.87
C SER A 216 11.93 -7.36 -6.66
N GLY A 217 10.87 -8.15 -6.81
CA GLY A 217 10.91 -9.47 -7.43
C GLY A 217 11.14 -10.59 -6.42
N LYS A 218 10.92 -11.84 -6.88
CA LYS A 218 10.97 -13.02 -6.02
C LYS A 218 12.37 -13.23 -5.44
N LEU A 219 12.47 -13.26 -4.11
CA LEU A 219 13.71 -13.55 -3.40
C LEU A 219 14.00 -15.06 -3.44
N SER A 220 15.28 -15.42 -3.39
CA SER A 220 15.68 -16.82 -3.14
C SER A 220 15.39 -17.20 -1.69
N ASP A 221 15.22 -18.50 -1.41
CA ASP A 221 14.91 -18.98 -0.05
C ASP A 221 15.97 -18.55 0.98
N SER A 222 17.24 -18.49 0.59
CA SER A 222 18.33 -18.01 1.44
C SER A 222 18.22 -16.51 1.73
N MET A 223 17.93 -15.69 0.71
CA MET A 223 17.71 -14.25 0.87
C MET A 223 16.47 -13.93 1.70
N ARG A 224 15.39 -14.71 1.50
CA ARG A 224 14.15 -14.61 2.27
C ARG A 224 14.41 -14.86 3.76
N SER A 225 15.16 -15.92 4.07
CA SER A 225 15.53 -16.28 5.45
C SER A 225 16.43 -15.22 6.09
N ASP A 226 17.44 -14.71 5.35
CA ASP A 226 18.30 -13.63 5.84
C ASP A 226 17.51 -12.34 6.14
N LEU A 227 16.66 -11.92 5.20
CA LEU A 227 15.80 -10.75 5.36
C LEU A 227 14.89 -10.90 6.59
N LEU A 228 14.28 -12.06 6.78
CA LEU A 228 13.40 -12.32 7.92
C LEU A 228 14.16 -12.33 9.25
N ASN A 229 15.39 -12.85 9.29
CA ASN A 229 16.25 -12.78 10.48
C ASN A 229 16.63 -11.34 10.83
N ARG A 230 16.96 -10.52 9.82
CA ARG A 230 17.27 -9.09 10.01
C ARG A 230 16.07 -8.31 10.49
N LEU A 231 14.90 -8.50 9.86
CA LEU A 231 13.63 -7.91 10.31
C LEU A 231 13.31 -8.30 11.75
N THR A 232 13.53 -9.56 12.13
CA THR A 232 13.34 -10.03 13.51
C THR A 232 14.27 -9.34 14.50
N ALA A 233 15.54 -9.14 14.13
CA ALA A 233 16.51 -8.42 14.94
C ALA A 233 16.12 -6.93 15.11
N THR A 234 15.73 -6.26 14.04
CA THR A 234 15.28 -4.85 14.09
C THR A 234 14.01 -4.72 14.92
N ALA A 235 13.04 -5.63 14.74
CA ALA A 235 11.82 -5.63 15.55
C ALA A 235 12.12 -5.83 17.05
N LYS A 236 13.09 -6.67 17.40
CA LYS A 236 13.54 -6.82 18.78
C LYS A 236 14.13 -5.51 19.34
N LYS A 237 14.89 -4.76 18.54
CA LYS A 237 15.39 -3.44 18.94
C LYS A 237 14.25 -2.45 19.18
N ILE A 238 13.32 -2.35 18.23
CA ILE A 238 12.14 -1.47 18.33
C ILE A 238 11.40 -1.70 19.66
N ARG A 239 11.17 -2.96 20.03
CA ARG A 239 10.44 -3.33 21.25
C ARG A 239 11.22 -3.12 22.55
N ALA A 240 12.55 -3.05 22.48
CA ALA A 240 13.41 -2.89 23.66
C ALA A 240 13.63 -1.41 24.04
N ILE A 241 13.29 -0.48 23.14
CA ILE A 241 13.46 0.96 23.36
C ILE A 241 12.30 1.49 24.23
N ASP A 242 12.59 2.45 25.11
CA ASP A 242 11.56 3.10 25.91
C ASP A 242 10.70 4.08 25.08
N GLN A 243 9.58 4.54 25.64
CA GLN A 243 8.62 5.35 24.90
C GLN A 243 9.18 6.70 24.42
N VAL A 244 10.04 7.34 25.22
CA VAL A 244 10.58 8.66 24.88
C VAL A 244 11.58 8.51 23.75
N ASP A 245 12.47 7.55 23.86
CA ASP A 245 13.44 7.24 22.82
C ASP A 245 12.78 6.73 21.53
N PHE A 246 11.70 5.95 21.65
CA PHE A 246 10.94 5.47 20.50
C PHE A 246 10.34 6.63 19.71
N ALA A 247 9.74 7.61 20.39
CA ALA A 247 9.16 8.79 19.74
C ALA A 247 10.20 9.60 18.96
N LEU A 248 11.44 9.66 19.47
CA LEU A 248 12.55 10.39 18.83
C LEU A 248 13.18 9.60 17.66
N LYS A 249 13.33 8.27 17.82
CA LYS A 249 14.05 7.39 16.87
C LYS A 249 13.14 6.66 15.89
N LYS A 250 11.82 6.90 15.93
CA LYS A 250 10.82 6.22 15.10
C LYS A 250 11.17 6.24 13.61
N GLY A 251 11.66 7.37 13.10
CA GLY A 251 12.07 7.52 11.70
C GLY A 251 13.25 6.59 11.36
N ASP A 252 14.35 6.73 12.10
CA ASP A 252 15.55 5.91 11.91
C ASP A 252 15.26 4.40 12.03
N LEU A 253 14.41 4.01 12.97
CA LEU A 253 13.97 2.62 13.14
C LEU A 253 13.12 2.12 11.98
N ALA A 254 12.30 2.98 11.37
CA ALA A 254 11.52 2.64 10.18
C ALA A 254 12.42 2.47 8.95
N ASP A 255 13.47 3.27 8.83
CA ASP A 255 14.47 3.13 7.76
C ASP A 255 15.33 1.88 7.94
N GLU A 256 15.73 1.57 9.18
CA GLU A 256 16.43 0.33 9.53
C GLU A 256 15.55 -0.90 9.23
N LEU A 257 14.22 -0.80 9.40
CA LEU A 257 13.28 -1.88 9.11
C LEU A 257 13.24 -2.23 7.61
N LEU A 258 13.41 -1.27 6.70
CA LEU A 258 13.49 -1.56 5.27
C LEU A 258 14.85 -2.02 4.80
N LEU A 259 15.89 -1.91 5.63
CA LEU A 259 17.28 -2.12 5.19
C LEU A 259 17.54 -1.35 3.89
N ILE A 260 17.05 -0.10 3.78
CA ILE A 260 17.55 0.79 2.74
C ILE A 260 18.99 1.08 3.12
N ASP A 261 19.89 0.21 2.69
CA ASP A 261 21.28 0.53 2.63
C ASP A 261 21.41 1.62 1.54
N HIS A 262 21.35 2.89 1.97
CA HIS A 262 21.53 4.04 1.07
C HIS A 262 22.90 3.97 0.37
N THR A 263 23.84 3.19 0.91
CA THR A 263 25.17 2.95 0.34
C THR A 263 25.20 1.78 -0.65
N ARG A 264 24.24 0.84 -0.61
CA ARG A 264 24.04 -0.20 -1.65
C ARG A 264 23.01 0.16 -2.72
N ARG A 265 22.53 1.41 -2.78
CA ARG A 265 21.88 1.93 -4.00
C ARG A 265 22.85 2.11 -5.18
N GLY A 266 24.15 1.85 -4.98
CA GLY A 266 25.15 1.78 -6.04
C GLY A 266 25.62 0.34 -6.23
N ALA A 267 25.76 -0.07 -7.50
CA ALA A 267 26.41 -1.30 -7.95
C ALA A 267 25.55 -2.59 -8.00
N SER A 268 24.43 -2.58 -8.73
CA SER A 268 24.15 -3.58 -9.77
C SER A 268 22.74 -3.40 -10.35
N GLY A 269 22.64 -3.20 -11.67
CA GLY A 269 21.37 -3.24 -12.41
C GLY A 269 20.92 -1.89 -12.96
N GLN A 270 20.53 -1.88 -14.24
CA GLN A 270 20.07 -0.72 -15.00
C GLN A 270 19.01 0.10 -14.20
N LYS A 271 19.39 1.30 -13.75
CA LYS A 271 18.55 2.13 -12.86
C LYS A 271 17.36 2.70 -13.64
N ALA A 272 16.14 2.36 -13.24
CA ALA A 272 14.95 3.09 -13.70
C ALA A 272 14.95 4.52 -13.13
N LEU A 273 14.33 5.46 -13.85
CA LEU A 273 14.12 6.82 -13.32
C LEU A 273 13.35 6.74 -12.01
N GLY A 274 13.74 7.55 -11.03
CA GLY A 274 12.99 7.71 -9.79
C GLY A 274 11.68 8.47 -10.01
N LYS A 275 10.92 8.68 -8.94
CA LYS A 275 9.63 9.39 -9.02
C LYS A 275 9.80 10.83 -9.50
N VAL A 276 10.91 11.47 -9.15
CA VAL A 276 11.28 12.81 -9.62
C VAL A 276 11.42 12.82 -11.14
N GLY A 277 12.23 11.91 -11.70
CA GLY A 277 12.37 11.77 -13.15
C GLY A 277 11.04 11.44 -13.84
N LYS A 278 10.27 10.49 -13.28
CA LYS A 278 8.99 10.04 -13.84
C LYS A 278 7.97 11.17 -13.99
N TRP A 279 7.86 12.07 -13.02
CA TRP A 279 6.84 13.12 -13.03
C TRP A 279 7.23 14.35 -13.83
N PHE A 280 8.52 14.71 -13.84
CA PHE A 280 8.97 16.01 -14.34
C PHE A 280 9.77 15.93 -15.64
N LEU A 281 10.25 14.75 -16.04
CA LEU A 281 10.93 14.52 -17.32
C LEU A 281 10.00 13.82 -18.34
N SER A 282 8.69 13.82 -18.08
CA SER A 282 7.67 13.25 -18.97
C SER A 282 7.21 14.26 -20.03
N GLU A 283 6.61 13.76 -21.11
CA GLU A 283 5.97 14.60 -22.12
C GLU A 283 4.83 15.43 -21.51
N THR A 284 4.08 14.85 -20.58
CA THR A 284 3.04 15.52 -19.80
C THR A 284 3.61 16.74 -19.03
N ALA A 285 4.79 16.60 -18.42
CA ALA A 285 5.44 17.71 -17.73
C ALA A 285 5.83 18.85 -18.68
N LEU A 286 6.35 18.53 -19.85
CA LEU A 286 6.68 19.53 -20.88
C LEU A 286 5.48 20.40 -21.27
N ARG A 287 4.28 19.81 -21.35
CA ARG A 287 3.04 20.53 -21.67
C ARG A 287 2.49 21.33 -20.49
N ILE A 288 2.55 20.78 -19.27
CA ILE A 288 1.88 21.33 -18.10
C ILE A 288 2.72 22.39 -17.37
N LEU A 289 4.03 22.20 -17.25
CA LEU A 289 4.89 23.08 -16.45
C LEU A 289 4.89 24.54 -16.92
N PRO A 290 4.94 24.86 -18.24
CA PRO A 290 4.85 26.26 -18.70
C PRO A 290 3.50 26.88 -18.36
N ARG A 291 2.40 26.15 -18.58
CA ARG A 291 1.03 26.61 -18.26
C ARG A 291 0.87 26.85 -16.76
N TRP A 292 1.45 25.99 -15.93
CA TRP A 292 1.48 26.15 -14.48
C TRP A 292 2.27 27.38 -14.06
N LYS A 293 3.45 27.61 -14.65
CA LYS A 293 4.27 28.80 -14.42
C LYS A 293 3.49 30.09 -14.73
N ASP A 294 2.84 30.14 -15.88
CA ASP A 294 2.05 31.31 -16.29
C ASP A 294 0.86 31.56 -15.35
N ALA A 295 0.16 30.49 -14.94
CA ALA A 295 -0.96 30.57 -14.01
C ALA A 295 -0.54 31.06 -12.61
N MET A 296 0.66 30.68 -12.13
CA MET A 296 1.20 31.18 -10.87
C MET A 296 1.61 32.67 -10.96
N ALA A 297 2.18 33.08 -12.10
CA ALA A 297 2.57 34.47 -12.34
C ALA A 297 1.37 35.42 -12.49
N ALA A 298 0.25 34.94 -13.03
CA ALA A 298 -0.99 35.71 -13.19
C ALA A 298 -1.75 35.98 -11.88
N GLY A 299 -1.30 35.41 -10.76
CA GLY A 299 -1.99 35.44 -9.47
C GLY A 299 -3.19 34.50 -9.47
N MET A 300 -3.08 33.39 -8.74
CA MET A 300 -4.19 32.46 -8.51
C MET A 300 -5.24 33.07 -7.57
N ASP A 301 -5.96 34.09 -8.03
CA ASP A 301 -7.23 34.52 -7.45
C ASP A 301 -8.36 33.92 -8.28
N GLN A 302 -9.29 33.25 -7.59
CA GLN A 302 -10.50 32.55 -8.09
C GLN A 302 -10.41 31.02 -8.24
N VAL A 303 -10.35 30.33 -7.10
CA VAL A 303 -11.25 29.18 -6.89
C VAL A 303 -12.10 29.52 -5.68
N THR A 304 -13.29 30.06 -5.93
CA THR A 304 -14.32 30.28 -4.90
C THR A 304 -14.74 28.92 -4.35
N GLU A 305 -14.60 28.78 -3.03
CA GLU A 305 -15.07 27.62 -2.27
C GLU A 305 -16.58 27.46 -2.45
N ALA A 306 -16.99 26.42 -3.17
CA ALA A 306 -18.31 25.86 -2.95
C ALA A 306 -18.29 25.21 -1.56
N ASP A 307 -19.08 25.79 -0.66
CA ASP A 307 -19.42 25.26 0.65
C ASP A 307 -19.64 23.74 0.59
N SER A 308 -18.69 22.99 1.13
CA SER A 308 -18.91 21.63 1.64
C SER A 308 -18.20 21.48 2.98
N THR A 309 -18.32 22.50 3.82
CA THR A 309 -18.09 22.36 5.25
C THR A 309 -19.30 21.67 5.87
N GLY A 310 -19.25 20.34 5.95
CA GLY A 310 -20.22 19.55 6.72
C GLY A 310 -20.46 18.18 6.11
N ASP A 311 -19.85 17.13 6.67
CA ASP A 311 -20.54 16.23 7.61
C ASP A 311 -19.89 14.82 7.71
N ASP A 312 -19.09 14.35 6.74
CA ASP A 312 -18.90 12.88 6.65
C ASP A 312 -17.58 12.23 7.10
N PHE A 313 -16.55 12.96 7.56
CA PHE A 313 -15.27 12.31 7.94
C PHE A 313 -14.64 12.71 9.28
N ARG A 314 -15.34 13.47 10.13
CA ARG A 314 -14.91 13.73 11.52
C ARG A 314 -15.66 12.87 12.53
N ILE A 315 -15.60 11.55 12.36
CA ILE A 315 -15.93 10.64 13.47
C ILE A 315 -14.65 9.90 13.85
N GLU A 316 -13.75 10.60 14.54
CA GLU A 316 -13.05 9.92 15.63
C GLU A 316 -14.12 9.23 16.48
N PRO A 317 -13.96 7.96 16.88
CA PRO A 317 -14.93 7.34 17.77
C PRO A 317 -14.93 8.12 19.08
N ASN A 318 -15.83 9.11 19.19
CA ASN A 318 -16.10 9.80 20.43
C ASN A 318 -16.53 8.71 21.42
N THR A 319 -15.81 8.59 22.53
CA THR A 319 -16.11 7.62 23.60
C THR A 319 -17.58 7.68 24.00
N ALA A 320 -18.20 8.86 23.92
CA ALA A 320 -19.62 9.06 24.12
C ALA A 320 -20.50 8.33 23.09
N GLN A 321 -20.19 8.45 21.79
CA GLN A 321 -20.96 7.74 20.75
C GLN A 321 -20.80 6.21 20.85
N MET A 322 -19.61 5.74 21.21
CA MET A 322 -19.38 4.31 21.45
C MET A 322 -20.15 3.83 22.68
N ALA A 323 -20.08 4.58 23.79
CA ALA A 323 -20.82 4.30 25.01
C ALA A 323 -22.34 4.31 24.77
N ASP A 324 -22.89 5.28 24.03
CA ASP A 324 -24.31 5.38 23.72
C ASP A 324 -24.82 4.20 22.88
N ARG A 325 -24.08 3.82 21.84
CA ARG A 325 -24.42 2.64 21.02
C ARG A 325 -24.42 1.36 21.85
N LEU A 326 -23.49 1.23 22.78
CA LEU A 326 -23.38 0.09 23.68
C LEU A 326 -24.49 0.10 24.73
N LYS A 327 -24.77 1.24 25.38
CA LYS A 327 -25.91 1.44 26.30
C LYS A 327 -27.24 1.07 25.64
N ASN A 328 -27.46 1.49 24.39
CA ASN A 328 -28.65 1.16 23.61
C ASN A 328 -28.75 -0.33 23.25
N THR A 329 -27.61 -0.96 22.97
CA THR A 329 -27.55 -2.40 22.71
C THR A 329 -27.84 -3.19 23.99
N LEU A 330 -27.28 -2.77 25.13
CA LEU A 330 -27.50 -3.38 26.44
C LEU A 330 -28.95 -3.24 26.92
N ALA A 331 -29.54 -2.05 26.82
CA ALA A 331 -30.94 -1.84 27.17
C ALA A 331 -31.86 -2.78 26.37
N ARG A 332 -31.55 -3.00 25.07
CA ARG A 332 -32.28 -3.92 24.21
C ARG A 332 -32.09 -5.38 24.62
N LEU A 333 -30.88 -5.79 24.95
CA LEU A 333 -30.55 -7.13 25.44
C LEU A 333 -31.25 -7.42 26.77
N TYR A 334 -31.25 -6.45 27.69
CA TYR A 334 -31.87 -6.54 29.00
C TYR A 334 -33.40 -6.65 28.91
N ARG A 335 -34.05 -5.86 28.03
CA ARG A 335 -35.49 -5.96 27.77
C ARG A 335 -35.90 -7.32 27.18
N LYS A 336 -35.03 -7.96 26.39
CA LYS A 336 -35.28 -9.26 25.75
C LYS A 336 -35.14 -10.49 26.67
N GLY A 337 -34.94 -10.31 27.97
CA GLY A 337 -34.98 -11.44 28.92
C GLY A 337 -34.15 -11.28 30.19
N GLY A 338 -33.52 -10.13 30.42
CA GLY A 338 -32.55 -9.96 31.51
C GLY A 338 -33.14 -9.99 32.92
N LYS A 339 -34.33 -9.38 33.12
CA LYS A 339 -34.99 -9.33 34.43
C LYS A 339 -35.32 -10.71 35.03
N LYS A 340 -35.46 -11.75 34.20
CA LYS A 340 -35.84 -13.10 34.62
C LYS A 340 -34.64 -14.04 34.84
N LYS A 341 -33.40 -13.57 34.65
CA LYS A 341 -32.19 -14.41 34.61
C LYS A 341 -31.09 -13.99 35.58
N GLY A 342 -31.45 -13.37 36.71
CA GLY A 342 -30.50 -13.03 37.78
C GLY A 342 -29.46 -11.96 37.41
N LEU A 343 -29.72 -11.14 36.38
CA LEU A 343 -28.85 -10.01 36.05
C LEU A 343 -28.99 -8.88 37.09
N PRO A 344 -27.90 -8.14 37.36
CA PRO A 344 -27.98 -6.89 38.11
C PRO A 344 -28.94 -5.89 37.44
N PRO A 345 -29.46 -4.88 38.16
CA PRO A 345 -30.29 -3.82 37.59
C PRO A 345 -29.65 -3.19 36.35
N LEU A 346 -30.45 -2.86 35.34
CA LEU A 346 -29.95 -2.23 34.11
C LEU A 346 -29.17 -0.94 34.42
N GLU A 347 -29.62 -0.16 35.41
CA GLU A 347 -28.92 1.05 35.84
C GLU A 347 -27.50 0.74 36.34
N GLN A 348 -27.29 -0.40 37.02
CA GLN A 348 -25.97 -0.78 37.51
C GLN A 348 -25.03 -1.14 36.35
N LEU A 349 -25.52 -1.82 35.31
CA LEU A 349 -24.74 -2.13 34.12
C LEU A 349 -24.42 -0.87 33.29
N GLN A 350 -25.39 0.04 33.15
CA GLN A 350 -25.19 1.32 32.45
C GLN A 350 -24.22 2.22 33.22
N ASN A 351 -24.31 2.27 34.56
CA ASN A 351 -23.39 3.03 35.41
C ASN A 351 -21.93 2.60 35.23
N ARG A 352 -21.64 1.29 35.04
CA ARG A 352 -20.27 0.83 34.77
C ARG A 352 -19.72 1.45 33.48
N ILE A 353 -20.55 1.54 32.45
CA ILE A 353 -20.18 2.17 31.17
C ILE A 353 -20.07 3.68 31.32
N ASP A 354 -20.99 4.34 32.04
CA ASP A 354 -20.94 5.79 32.26
C ASP A 354 -19.71 6.19 33.08
N MET A 355 -19.31 5.41 34.07
CA MET A 355 -18.08 5.63 34.83
C MET A 355 -16.84 5.49 33.94
N ALA A 356 -16.83 4.48 33.07
CA ALA A 356 -15.73 4.28 32.12
C ALA A 356 -15.69 5.39 31.05
N GLU A 357 -16.84 5.83 30.55
CA GLU A 357 -16.98 6.95 29.61
C GLU A 357 -16.45 8.25 30.22
N LYS A 358 -16.79 8.54 31.49
CA LYS A 358 -16.32 9.73 32.23
C LYS A 358 -14.80 9.79 32.36
N SER A 359 -14.12 8.64 32.35
CA SER A 359 -12.66 8.59 32.39
C SER A 359 -12.00 9.08 31.08
N LYS A 360 -12.79 9.22 29.99
CA LYS A 360 -12.33 9.54 28.63
C LYS A 360 -11.22 8.62 28.11
N ASP A 361 -11.10 7.43 28.71
CA ASP A 361 -10.15 6.39 28.34
C ASP A 361 -10.90 5.28 27.59
N PRO A 362 -10.69 5.16 26.26
CA PRO A 362 -11.35 4.14 25.44
C PRO A 362 -11.06 2.70 25.87
N MET A 363 -9.92 2.46 26.53
CA MET A 363 -9.54 1.13 26.99
C MET A 363 -10.31 0.77 28.26
N LYS A 364 -10.47 1.72 29.19
CA LYS A 364 -11.37 1.53 30.34
C LYS A 364 -12.80 1.28 29.90
N LEU A 365 -13.27 2.00 28.88
CA LEU A 365 -14.58 1.78 28.28
C LEU A 365 -14.68 0.37 27.65
N ALA A 366 -13.66 -0.06 26.92
CA ALA A 366 -13.62 -1.40 26.34
C ALA A 366 -13.66 -2.50 27.40
N HIS A 367 -12.89 -2.39 28.49
CA HIS A 367 -12.90 -3.33 29.60
C HIS A 367 -14.27 -3.38 30.31
N ALA A 368 -14.86 -2.23 30.62
CA ALA A 368 -16.19 -2.18 31.24
C ALA A 368 -17.27 -2.85 30.37
N VAL A 369 -17.13 -2.72 29.04
CA VAL A 369 -18.02 -3.35 28.07
C VAL A 369 -17.81 -4.86 28.02
N MET A 370 -16.58 -5.34 28.03
CA MET A 370 -16.28 -6.78 28.09
C MET A 370 -16.81 -7.41 29.38
N GLU A 371 -16.62 -6.79 30.55
CA GLU A 371 -17.19 -7.28 31.82
C GLU A 371 -18.73 -7.36 31.78
N THR A 372 -19.36 -6.39 31.11
CA THR A 372 -20.81 -6.37 30.93
C THR A 372 -21.27 -7.49 30.00
N ILE A 373 -20.54 -7.72 28.91
CA ILE A 373 -20.77 -8.84 27.97
C ILE A 373 -20.64 -10.18 28.71
N ASP A 374 -19.60 -10.34 29.54
CA ASP A 374 -19.37 -11.56 30.33
C ASP A 374 -20.51 -11.76 31.36
N SER A 375 -21.00 -10.68 31.97
CA SER A 375 -22.17 -10.75 32.88
C SER A 375 -23.45 -11.18 32.15
N LEU A 376 -23.69 -10.68 30.93
CA LEU A 376 -24.83 -11.05 30.09
C LEU A 376 -24.74 -12.50 29.60
N ALA A 377 -23.53 -12.93 29.27
CA ALA A 377 -23.20 -14.30 28.90
C ALA A 377 -23.55 -15.29 30.03
N SER A 378 -23.05 -15.02 31.25
CA SER A 378 -23.31 -15.85 32.43
C SER A 378 -24.78 -15.93 32.81
N ALA A 379 -25.56 -14.87 32.53
CA ALA A 379 -27.01 -14.87 32.71
C ALA A 379 -27.78 -15.56 31.57
N GLY A 380 -27.11 -16.25 30.64
CA GLY A 380 -27.78 -17.00 29.57
C GLY A 380 -28.53 -16.14 28.56
N ILE A 381 -28.10 -14.89 28.32
CA ILE A 381 -28.61 -14.08 27.21
C ILE A 381 -28.17 -14.69 25.87
N ALA A 382 -29.03 -14.61 24.86
CA ALA A 382 -28.79 -15.25 23.56
C ALA A 382 -27.47 -14.77 22.92
N ARG A 383 -26.54 -15.71 22.72
CA ARG A 383 -25.18 -15.49 22.20
C ARG A 383 -25.15 -14.71 20.89
N GLN A 384 -26.10 -14.94 19.99
CA GLN A 384 -26.18 -14.24 18.70
C GLN A 384 -26.23 -12.71 18.85
N ASN A 385 -26.89 -12.19 19.89
CA ASN A 385 -26.96 -10.75 20.11
C ASN A 385 -25.71 -10.22 20.84
N ILE A 386 -25.09 -11.03 21.70
CA ILE A 386 -23.82 -10.71 22.36
C ILE A 386 -22.70 -10.59 21.32
N ASN A 387 -22.67 -11.50 20.34
CA ASN A 387 -21.69 -11.52 19.26
C ASN A 387 -21.72 -10.22 18.43
N LYS A 388 -22.91 -9.66 18.18
CA LYS A 388 -23.04 -8.35 17.51
C LYS A 388 -22.38 -7.21 18.31
N ALA A 389 -22.52 -7.23 19.63
CA ALA A 389 -21.88 -6.24 20.51
C ALA A 389 -20.35 -6.40 20.52
N LEU A 390 -19.84 -7.64 20.57
CA LEU A 390 -18.41 -7.92 20.48
C LEU A 390 -17.79 -7.44 19.16
N VAL A 391 -18.45 -7.68 18.02
CA VAL A 391 -17.98 -7.19 16.71
C VAL A 391 -17.90 -5.66 16.69
N GLN A 392 -18.89 -4.98 17.27
CA GLN A 392 -18.89 -3.50 17.36
C GLN A 392 -17.75 -3.00 18.25
N LEU A 393 -17.52 -3.64 19.40
CA LEU A 393 -16.42 -3.33 20.29
C LEU A 393 -15.07 -3.49 19.57
N ILE A 394 -14.85 -4.65 18.95
CA ILE A 394 -13.63 -4.95 18.18
C ILE A 394 -13.38 -3.85 17.15
N ARG A 395 -14.38 -3.51 16.32
CA ARG A 395 -14.24 -2.45 15.30
C ARG A 395 -13.95 -1.08 15.90
N GLY A 396 -14.61 -0.73 17.00
CA GLY A 396 -14.44 0.55 17.70
C GLY A 396 -13.03 0.71 18.27
N VAL A 397 -12.56 -0.29 19.03
CA VAL A 397 -11.23 -0.29 19.65
C VAL A 397 -10.13 -0.35 18.58
N SER A 398 -10.30 -1.18 17.55
CA SER A 398 -9.39 -1.25 16.41
C SER A 398 -9.19 0.11 15.74
N LYS A 399 -10.29 0.82 15.49
CA LYS A 399 -10.26 2.17 14.91
C LYS A 399 -9.58 3.16 15.84
N HIS A 400 -9.86 3.09 17.15
CA HIS A 400 -9.22 3.96 18.15
C HIS A 400 -7.70 3.77 18.19
N LEU A 401 -7.25 2.52 18.18
CA LEU A 401 -5.84 2.16 18.21
C LEU A 401 -5.14 2.31 16.84
N LYS A 402 -5.85 2.80 15.81
CA LYS A 402 -5.39 2.87 14.42
C LYS A 402 -4.84 1.54 13.90
N LEU A 403 -5.31 0.43 14.45
CA LEU A 403 -4.93 -0.89 13.99
C LEU A 403 -5.55 -1.10 12.61
N PRO A 404 -4.79 -1.58 11.62
CA PRO A 404 -5.29 -1.74 10.26
C PRO A 404 -6.08 -3.05 10.19
N LEU A 405 -7.28 -3.01 10.75
CA LEU A 405 -8.05 -4.18 11.19
C LEU A 405 -9.30 -4.45 10.36
N ILE A 406 -9.45 -3.73 9.24
CA ILE A 406 -10.75 -3.59 8.56
C ILE A 406 -10.63 -3.86 7.04
N ASN A 407 -9.41 -4.06 6.54
CA ASN A 407 -9.17 -4.45 5.15
C ASN A 407 -8.21 -5.65 5.13
N GLU A 408 -8.61 -6.74 4.50
CA GLU A 408 -7.79 -7.94 4.29
C GLU A 408 -6.41 -7.61 3.70
N LYS A 409 -6.36 -6.62 2.78
CA LYS A 409 -5.13 -6.12 2.16
C LYS A 409 -4.21 -5.35 3.10
N HIS A 410 -4.71 -4.97 4.28
CA HIS A 410 -3.98 -4.16 5.26
C HIS A 410 -4.00 -4.79 6.65
N ASP A 411 -4.28 -6.10 6.80
CA ASP A 411 -4.31 -6.77 8.10
C ASP A 411 -3.00 -7.51 8.38
N PRO A 412 -1.99 -6.86 8.98
CA PRO A 412 -0.67 -7.43 9.15
C PRO A 412 -0.63 -8.55 10.21
N TYR A 413 -1.65 -8.64 11.07
CA TYR A 413 -1.73 -9.62 12.14
C TYR A 413 -2.68 -10.79 11.85
N GLY A 414 -3.45 -10.76 10.75
CA GLY A 414 -4.43 -11.80 10.42
C GLY A 414 -5.71 -11.73 11.26
N PHE A 415 -5.95 -10.62 11.95
CA PHE A 415 -7.12 -10.44 12.79
C PHE A 415 -8.44 -10.33 12.02
N PHE A 416 -8.42 -9.83 10.77
CA PHE A 416 -9.59 -9.80 9.90
C PHE A 416 -10.04 -11.23 9.54
N ALA A 417 -9.09 -12.09 9.20
CA ALA A 417 -9.36 -13.50 8.94
C ALA A 417 -9.94 -14.19 10.19
N GLU A 418 -9.44 -13.86 11.39
CA GLU A 418 -9.99 -14.38 12.65
C GLU A 418 -11.36 -13.83 12.99
N LEU A 419 -11.59 -12.54 12.76
CA LEU A 419 -12.89 -11.92 12.93
C LEU A 419 -13.92 -12.63 12.03
N LYS A 420 -13.58 -12.83 10.75
CA LYS A 420 -14.42 -13.53 9.78
C LYS A 420 -14.66 -14.99 10.20
N LYS A 421 -13.60 -15.72 10.57
CA LYS A 421 -13.69 -17.10 11.08
C LYS A 421 -14.59 -17.20 12.32
N ALA A 422 -14.50 -16.25 13.25
CA ALA A 422 -15.34 -16.22 14.43
C ALA A 422 -16.81 -15.86 14.10
N GLN A 423 -17.05 -15.01 13.10
CA GLN A 423 -18.40 -14.71 12.62
C GLN A 423 -19.05 -15.87 11.86
N ASP A 424 -18.25 -16.64 11.13
CA ASP A 424 -18.67 -17.79 10.32
C ASP A 424 -18.70 -19.11 11.12
N ALA A 425 -18.48 -19.06 12.45
CA ALA A 425 -18.47 -20.24 13.29
C ALA A 425 -19.84 -20.96 13.28
N PRO A 426 -19.86 -22.31 13.29
CA PRO A 426 -21.09 -23.10 13.11
C PRO A 426 -22.09 -22.95 14.26
N SER A 427 -21.63 -22.53 15.44
CA SER A 427 -22.48 -22.29 16.60
C SER A 427 -22.31 -20.88 17.18
N PRO A 428 -23.38 -20.26 17.74
CA PRO A 428 -23.27 -18.97 18.42
C PRO A 428 -22.30 -18.95 19.60
N GLU A 429 -22.06 -20.11 20.24
CA GLU A 429 -21.11 -20.24 21.35
C GLU A 429 -19.66 -20.21 20.88
N GLU A 430 -19.34 -20.93 19.79
CA GLU A 430 -18.01 -20.87 19.17
C GLU A 430 -17.70 -19.46 18.64
N ALA A 431 -18.70 -18.81 18.05
CA ALA A 431 -18.58 -17.43 17.61
C ALA A 431 -18.30 -16.49 18.80
N PHE A 432 -18.98 -16.70 19.94
CA PHE A 432 -18.73 -15.92 21.15
C PHE A 432 -17.30 -16.11 21.67
N GLN A 433 -16.82 -17.35 21.77
CA GLN A 433 -15.47 -17.65 22.23
C GLN A 433 -14.39 -17.02 21.32
N GLY A 434 -14.55 -17.15 19.99
CA GLY A 434 -13.65 -16.55 19.01
C GLY A 434 -13.62 -15.02 19.09
N LEU A 435 -14.80 -14.39 19.11
CA LEU A 435 -14.91 -12.93 19.21
C LEU A 435 -14.41 -12.40 20.56
N ARG A 436 -14.65 -13.10 21.66
CA ARG A 436 -14.18 -12.70 22.99
C ARG A 436 -12.66 -12.80 23.09
N LYS A 437 -12.06 -13.86 22.56
CA LYS A 437 -10.59 -14.01 22.45
C LYS A 437 -9.98 -12.87 21.64
N LEU A 438 -10.57 -12.54 20.49
CA LEU A 438 -10.09 -11.47 19.62
C LEU A 438 -10.22 -10.09 20.30
N ALA A 439 -11.35 -9.82 20.94
CA ALA A 439 -11.55 -8.58 21.70
C ALA A 439 -10.50 -8.43 22.81
N ASP A 440 -10.24 -9.50 23.56
CA ASP A 440 -9.23 -9.54 24.63
C ASP A 440 -7.81 -9.26 24.12
N MET A 441 -7.50 -9.74 22.93
CA MET A 441 -6.21 -9.50 22.28
C MET A 441 -6.04 -8.04 21.88
N ILE A 442 -7.06 -7.45 21.24
CA ILE A 442 -7.01 -6.09 20.70
C ILE A 442 -6.94 -5.04 21.82
N VAL A 443 -7.68 -5.22 22.92
CA VAL A 443 -7.68 -4.28 24.05
C VAL A 443 -6.37 -4.27 24.85
N ARG A 444 -5.42 -5.15 24.55
CA ARG A 444 -4.11 -5.15 25.23
C ARG A 444 -3.06 -4.32 24.49
N PHE A 445 -3.33 -3.93 23.25
CA PHE A 445 -2.43 -3.08 22.47
C PHE A 445 -2.24 -1.71 23.14
N LYS A 446 -1.01 -1.20 23.08
CA LYS A 446 -0.70 0.15 23.54
C LYS A 446 -1.28 1.17 22.55
N LYS A 447 -1.72 2.31 23.07
CA LYS A 447 -2.06 3.45 22.22
C LYS A 447 -0.78 3.97 21.56
N LEU A 448 -0.84 4.14 20.24
CA LEU A 448 0.20 4.74 19.42
C LEU A 448 0.27 6.25 19.61
#